data_AF-A0A2H9L3L9-F1
#
_entry.id   AF-A0A2H9L3L9-F1
#
_cell.length_a   1.000
_cell.length_b   1.000
_cell.length_c   1.000
_cell.angle_alpha   90.00
_cell.angle_beta   90.00
_cell.angle_gamma   90.00
#
_symmetry.space_group_name_H-M   'P 1'
#
loop_
_entity.id
_entity.type
_entity.pdbx_description
1 polymer ?
#
loop_
_entity_poly.entity_id
_entity_poly.type
_entity_poly.pdbx_seq_one_letter_code
_entity_poly.pdbx_strand_id
1 'polypeptide(L)'
;MSTDAEAVIIPWMHILSEEHSKALQFVNTLPEGSVLAIEQEPEKVLSREFRQNLESFLANLSSITHPRMILEGLRASALLQVLLVAREKKIKIIGIDSPQINRKQREITKQELEININGAHELLRIELEREEHFVKQLEPLLRGNKKVYIMVGANHAVNVAEALKKKGFVCNVANTISQDTQEYCKYRNTLKKKLAEKVTPLVEEHQMLSDWLLRRTRSWLLSPIANRELHEMVRTCGAKEFNRTLEKRREFKRPKERRKNKQFKKRK
;
A
#
# COMPACT_ATOMS: atom_id res chain seq x y z
N MET A 1 11.21 -4.96 34.18
CA MET A 1 12.13 -3.85 33.81
C MET A 1 11.51 -3.13 32.63
N SER A 2 11.17 -1.84 32.80
CA SER A 2 10.72 -0.98 31.68
C SER A 2 11.90 -0.77 30.75
N THR A 3 11.77 -1.13 29.48
CA THR A 3 12.77 -0.76 28.47
C THR A 3 12.46 0.64 27.98
N ASP A 4 13.41 1.57 28.05
CA ASP A 4 13.30 2.93 27.49
C ASP A 4 13.24 2.96 25.94
N ALA A 5 13.05 1.79 25.30
CA ALA A 5 12.94 1.66 23.87
C ALA A 5 11.57 2.13 23.38
N GLU A 6 11.58 3.05 22.42
CA GLU A 6 10.39 3.66 21.83
C GLU A 6 10.04 3.01 20.48
N ALA A 7 8.83 2.51 20.36
CA ALA A 7 8.22 2.08 19.12
C ALA A 7 7.33 3.20 18.56
N VAL A 8 7.66 3.72 17.37
CA VAL A 8 6.81 4.68 16.65
C VAL A 8 6.15 3.96 15.48
N ILE A 9 4.86 3.69 15.61
CA ILE A 9 4.08 2.95 14.62
C ILE A 9 3.49 3.93 13.62
N ILE A 10 3.78 3.74 12.35
CA ILE A 10 3.34 4.55 11.21
C ILE A 10 2.27 3.74 10.48
N PRO A 11 0.98 3.91 10.80
CA PRO A 11 -0.08 3.26 10.06
C PRO A 11 -0.11 3.80 8.64
N TRP A 12 -0.33 2.93 7.67
CA TRP A 12 -0.58 3.34 6.29
C TRP A 12 -1.62 2.43 5.67
N MET A 13 -2.42 2.98 4.76
CA MET A 13 -3.46 2.24 4.08
C MET A 13 -3.17 2.33 2.58
N HIS A 14 -2.97 1.15 1.98
CA HIS A 14 -2.32 0.99 0.68
C HIS A 14 -3.10 1.50 -0.55
N ILE A 15 -4.27 2.10 -0.31
CA ILE A 15 -5.28 2.41 -1.33
C ILE A 15 -5.44 3.93 -1.48
N LEU A 16 -5.04 4.73 -0.49
CA LEU A 16 -5.33 6.16 -0.43
C LEU A 16 -4.05 7.00 -0.63
N SER A 17 -4.00 7.75 -1.74
CA SER A 17 -2.94 8.68 -2.15
C SER A 17 -2.49 9.66 -1.05
N GLU A 18 -3.46 10.22 -0.31
CA GLU A 18 -3.20 11.18 0.77
C GLU A 18 -2.44 10.51 1.92
N GLU A 19 -2.81 9.29 2.29
CA GLU A 19 -2.18 8.54 3.38
C GLU A 19 -0.79 8.04 2.97
N HIS A 20 -0.58 7.72 1.68
CA HIS A 20 0.75 7.47 1.13
C HIS A 20 1.66 8.70 1.25
N SER A 21 1.14 9.87 0.90
CA SER A 21 1.87 11.12 0.97
C SER A 21 2.24 11.48 2.41
N LYS A 22 1.33 11.26 3.37
CA LYS A 22 1.61 11.42 4.80
C LYS A 22 2.66 10.45 5.31
N ALA A 23 2.59 9.17 4.92
CA ALA A 23 3.60 8.18 5.28
C ALA A 23 4.98 8.52 4.70
N LEU A 24 5.03 8.94 3.43
CA LEU A 24 6.25 9.39 2.77
C LEU A 24 6.85 10.63 3.43
N GLN A 25 6.02 11.64 3.72
CA GLN A 25 6.43 12.84 4.45
C GLN A 25 6.99 12.46 5.82
N PHE A 26 6.32 11.56 6.55
CA PHE A 26 6.79 11.09 7.84
C PHE A 26 8.17 10.44 7.72
N VAL A 27 8.35 9.51 6.77
CA VAL A 27 9.65 8.86 6.51
C VAL A 27 10.72 9.90 6.14
N ASN A 28 10.33 10.93 5.39
CA ASN A 28 11.23 12.02 5.03
C ASN A 28 11.59 12.95 6.20
N THR A 29 10.89 12.89 7.34
CA THR A 29 11.29 13.60 8.57
C THR A 29 12.20 12.77 9.48
N LEU A 30 12.38 11.48 9.20
CA LEU A 30 13.17 10.59 10.07
C LEU A 30 14.66 10.99 10.05
N PRO A 31 15.35 10.95 11.21
CA PRO A 31 16.78 11.19 11.30
C PRO A 31 17.61 10.15 10.52
N GLU A 32 18.78 10.57 10.01
CA GLU A 32 19.79 9.65 9.47
C GLU A 32 20.18 8.60 10.51
N GLY A 33 20.40 7.36 10.08
CA GLY A 33 20.74 6.25 10.98
C GLY A 33 19.57 5.66 11.77
N SER A 34 18.35 6.17 11.59
CA SER A 34 17.13 5.58 12.18
C SER A 34 16.91 4.14 11.70
N VAL A 35 16.17 3.35 12.49
CA VAL A 35 15.70 2.01 12.09
C VAL A 35 14.24 2.07 11.67
N LEU A 36 13.94 1.62 10.46
CA LEU A 36 12.58 1.49 9.91
C LEU A 36 12.26 0.01 9.68
N ALA A 37 11.43 -0.56 10.55
CA ALA A 37 10.80 -1.85 10.35
C ALA A 37 9.59 -1.72 9.42
N ILE A 38 9.43 -2.61 8.44
CA ILE A 38 8.38 -2.54 7.43
C ILE A 38 7.70 -3.89 7.21
N GLU A 39 6.38 -3.87 7.06
CA GLU A 39 5.53 -5.03 6.76
C GLU A 39 5.70 -5.61 5.34
N GLN A 40 6.92 -5.66 4.80
CA GLN A 40 7.24 -6.16 3.47
C GLN A 40 8.68 -6.68 3.45
N GLU A 41 9.03 -7.46 2.43
CA GLU A 41 10.41 -7.89 2.17
C GLU A 41 11.12 -6.79 1.34
N PRO A 42 11.94 -5.91 1.95
CA PRO A 42 12.46 -4.73 1.27
C PRO A 42 13.36 -5.10 0.07
N GLU A 43 14.09 -6.21 0.17
CA GLU A 43 14.95 -6.73 -0.90
C GLU A 43 14.16 -7.08 -2.16
N LYS A 44 12.98 -7.69 -2.01
CA LYS A 44 12.10 -8.03 -3.14
C LYS A 44 11.59 -6.77 -3.83
N VAL A 45 11.15 -5.79 -3.04
CA VAL A 45 10.60 -4.52 -3.56
C VAL A 45 11.70 -3.68 -4.22
N LEU A 46 12.91 -3.70 -3.66
CA LEU A 46 14.05 -2.95 -4.18
C LEU A 46 14.75 -3.65 -5.36
N SER A 47 14.36 -4.90 -5.67
CA SER A 47 14.94 -5.69 -6.76
C SER A 47 14.73 -5.04 -8.13
N ARG A 48 15.66 -5.31 -9.04
CA ARG A 48 15.58 -4.83 -10.43
C ARG A 48 14.34 -5.36 -11.14
N GLU A 49 14.04 -6.64 -10.95
CA GLU A 49 12.88 -7.30 -11.55
C GLU A 49 11.58 -6.63 -11.10
N PHE A 50 11.42 -6.37 -9.80
CA PHE A 50 10.23 -5.69 -9.29
C PHE A 50 10.05 -4.30 -9.89
N ARG A 51 11.14 -3.52 -10.01
CA ARG A 51 11.11 -2.19 -10.62
C ARG A 51 10.70 -2.25 -12.08
N GLN A 52 11.26 -3.17 -12.87
CA GLN A 52 10.90 -3.35 -14.27
C GLN A 52 9.43 -3.75 -14.45
N ASN A 53 8.94 -4.65 -13.59
CA ASN A 53 7.52 -5.05 -13.60
C ASN A 53 6.61 -3.87 -13.25
N LEU A 54 6.99 -3.06 -12.26
CA LEU A 54 6.24 -1.87 -11.87
C LEU A 54 6.26 -0.78 -12.95
N GLU A 55 7.41 -0.54 -13.60
CA GLU A 55 7.54 0.40 -14.72
C GLU A 55 6.64 -0.01 -15.88
N SER A 56 6.64 -1.31 -16.24
CA SER A 56 5.74 -1.86 -17.26
C SER A 56 4.27 -1.70 -16.87
N PHE A 57 3.91 -1.96 -15.62
CA PHE A 57 2.57 -1.74 -15.10
C PHE A 57 2.15 -0.26 -15.23
N LEU A 58 3.00 0.67 -14.79
CA LEU A 58 2.70 2.11 -14.82
C LEU A 58 2.61 2.64 -16.26
N ALA A 59 3.46 2.15 -17.17
CA ALA A 59 3.40 2.50 -18.59
C ALA A 59 2.09 2.06 -19.26
N ASN A 60 1.49 0.97 -18.76
CA ASN A 60 0.26 0.39 -19.29
C ASN A 60 -0.97 0.68 -18.43
N LEU A 61 -0.88 1.55 -17.41
CA LEU A 61 -1.94 1.78 -16.43
C LEU A 61 -3.30 2.11 -17.07
N SER A 62 -3.30 2.92 -18.14
CA SER A 62 -4.53 3.31 -18.86
C SER A 62 -5.24 2.16 -19.58
N SER A 63 -4.57 1.02 -19.77
CA SER A 63 -5.13 -0.18 -20.40
C SER A 63 -5.59 -1.24 -19.38
N ILE A 64 -5.29 -1.04 -18.10
CA ILE A 64 -5.69 -1.96 -17.03
C ILE A 64 -7.10 -1.60 -16.59
N THR A 65 -8.03 -2.56 -16.74
CA THR A 65 -9.44 -2.36 -16.35
C THR A 65 -9.79 -3.00 -15.02
N HIS A 66 -8.97 -3.95 -14.53
CA HIS A 66 -9.24 -4.67 -13.28
C HIS A 66 -8.87 -3.83 -12.06
N PRO A 67 -9.83 -3.32 -11.25
CA PRO A 67 -9.54 -2.34 -10.20
C PRO A 67 -8.55 -2.83 -9.15
N ARG A 68 -8.60 -4.12 -8.79
CA ARG A 68 -7.65 -4.72 -7.84
C ARG A 68 -6.20 -4.66 -8.34
N MET A 69 -5.97 -4.88 -9.64
CA MET A 69 -4.62 -4.82 -10.20
C MET A 69 -4.10 -3.39 -10.17
N ILE A 70 -4.98 -2.41 -10.45
CA ILE A 70 -4.66 -0.99 -10.33
C ILE A 70 -4.18 -0.68 -8.91
N LEU A 71 -4.97 -1.07 -7.91
CA LEU A 71 -4.66 -0.82 -6.50
C LEU A 71 -3.36 -1.50 -6.05
N GLU A 72 -3.12 -2.76 -6.44
CA GLU A 72 -1.91 -3.49 -6.09
C GLU A 72 -0.65 -2.85 -6.69
N GLY A 73 -0.72 -2.36 -7.94
CA GLY A 73 0.40 -1.66 -8.57
C GLY A 73 0.65 -0.26 -8.01
N LEU A 74 -0.40 0.49 -7.66
CA LEU A 74 -0.24 1.78 -6.96
C LEU A 74 0.39 1.60 -5.58
N ARG A 75 -0.04 0.58 -4.83
CA ARG A 75 0.57 0.18 -3.55
C ARG A 75 2.06 -0.12 -3.71
N ALA A 76 2.40 -0.92 -4.72
CA ALA A 76 3.78 -1.27 -5.04
C ALA A 76 4.64 -0.03 -5.33
N SER A 77 4.07 0.95 -6.05
CA SER A 77 4.73 2.22 -6.34
C SER A 77 4.99 3.06 -5.08
N ALA A 78 3.97 3.26 -4.25
CA ALA A 78 4.11 4.03 -3.00
C ALA A 78 5.15 3.41 -2.06
N LEU A 79 5.11 2.08 -1.93
CA LEU A 79 6.08 1.33 -1.14
C LEU A 79 7.52 1.53 -1.64
N LEU A 80 7.73 1.43 -2.96
CA LEU A 80 9.05 1.64 -3.56
C LEU A 80 9.58 3.04 -3.26
N GLN A 81 8.74 4.07 -3.37
CA GLN A 81 9.15 5.45 -3.05
C GLN A 81 9.60 5.60 -1.61
N VAL A 82 8.84 5.07 -0.65
CA VAL A 82 9.22 5.09 0.77
C VAL A 82 10.58 4.43 0.98
N LEU A 83 10.81 3.26 0.39
CA LEU A 83 12.07 2.53 0.52
C LEU A 83 13.26 3.26 -0.12
N LEU A 84 13.03 3.94 -1.25
CA LEU A 84 14.06 4.75 -1.91
C LEU A 84 14.45 5.96 -1.06
N VAL A 85 13.47 6.71 -0.53
CA VAL A 85 13.72 7.85 0.37
C VAL A 85 14.43 7.38 1.63
N ALA A 86 13.98 6.28 2.25
CA ALA A 86 14.65 5.72 3.42
C ALA A 86 16.11 5.35 3.13
N ARG A 87 16.41 4.78 1.96
CA ARG A 87 17.79 4.49 1.54
C ARG A 87 18.64 5.74 1.33
N GLU A 88 18.10 6.75 0.66
CA GLU A 88 18.79 8.02 0.42
C GLU A 88 19.17 8.69 1.75
N LYS A 89 18.30 8.62 2.75
CA LYS A 89 18.52 9.11 4.12
C LYS A 89 19.34 8.16 5.00
N LYS A 90 19.89 7.07 4.43
CA LYS A 90 20.65 6.01 5.12
C LYS A 90 19.92 5.47 6.38
N ILE A 91 18.61 5.35 6.28
CA ILE A 91 17.78 4.68 7.29
C ILE A 91 17.99 3.18 7.13
N LYS A 92 18.20 2.47 8.24
CA LYS A 92 18.31 1.02 8.25
C LYS A 92 16.91 0.41 8.12
N ILE A 93 16.64 -0.21 6.98
CA ILE A 93 15.33 -0.81 6.67
C ILE A 93 15.34 -2.30 7.02
N ILE A 94 14.33 -2.79 7.73
CA ILE A 94 14.20 -4.17 8.15
C ILE A 94 12.81 -4.70 7.81
N GLY A 95 12.72 -5.79 7.05
CA GLY A 95 11.45 -6.46 6.80
C GLY A 95 11.01 -7.28 8.01
N ILE A 96 9.73 -7.17 8.40
CA ILE A 96 9.16 -7.91 9.55
C ILE A 96 8.05 -8.88 9.16
N ASP A 97 7.78 -9.04 7.87
CA ASP A 97 6.69 -9.89 7.37
C ASP A 97 7.09 -11.36 7.21
N SER A 98 6.11 -12.27 7.21
CA SER A 98 6.32 -13.71 7.07
C SER A 98 5.93 -14.21 5.68
N PRO A 99 6.88 -14.71 4.87
CA PRO A 99 6.58 -15.31 3.57
C PRO A 99 5.60 -16.49 3.66
N GLN A 100 5.64 -17.25 4.76
CA GLN A 100 4.78 -18.40 4.99
C GLN A 100 3.32 -17.97 5.25
N ILE A 101 3.12 -16.95 6.11
CA ILE A 101 1.79 -16.42 6.41
C ILE A 101 1.19 -15.76 5.15
N ASN A 102 2.00 -15.03 4.39
CA ASN A 102 1.57 -14.45 3.11
C ASN A 102 1.14 -15.51 2.09
N ARG A 103 1.79 -16.68 2.08
CA ARG A 103 1.39 -17.79 1.21
C ARG A 103 0.03 -18.35 1.62
N LYS A 104 -0.19 -18.62 2.92
CA LYS A 104 -1.50 -19.06 3.45
C LYS A 104 -2.61 -18.07 3.05
N GLN A 105 -2.38 -16.77 3.25
CA GLN A 105 -3.35 -15.73 2.91
C GLN A 105 -3.73 -15.76 1.41
N ARG A 106 -2.74 -15.94 0.53
CA ARG A 106 -2.97 -16.04 -0.92
C ARG A 106 -3.72 -17.30 -1.32
N GLU A 107 -3.45 -18.43 -0.69
CA GLU A 107 -4.14 -19.70 -0.96
C GLU A 107 -5.63 -19.56 -0.65
N ILE A 108 -5.97 -18.97 0.49
CA ILE A 108 -7.36 -18.69 0.90
C ILE A 108 -8.03 -17.69 -0.02
N THR A 109 -7.37 -16.57 -0.31
CA THR A 109 -7.90 -15.55 -1.23
C THR A 109 -8.14 -16.10 -2.65
N LYS A 110 -7.39 -17.14 -3.06
CA LYS A 110 -7.57 -17.83 -4.35
C LYS A 110 -8.67 -18.88 -4.31
N GLN A 111 -8.80 -19.60 -3.20
CA GLN A 111 -9.79 -20.66 -3.01
C GLN A 111 -11.19 -20.09 -2.75
N GLU A 112 -11.31 -18.88 -2.22
CA GLU A 112 -12.58 -18.28 -1.76
C GLU A 112 -12.92 -16.98 -2.51
N LEU A 113 -13.00 -17.07 -3.85
CA LEU A 113 -13.71 -16.07 -4.64
C LEU A 113 -15.24 -16.15 -4.45
N GLU A 114 -15.72 -17.16 -3.74
CA GLU A 114 -17.05 -17.21 -3.13
C GLU A 114 -16.91 -16.92 -1.64
N ILE A 115 -17.25 -15.69 -1.23
CA ILE A 115 -17.18 -15.24 0.17
C ILE A 115 -18.12 -16.12 1.01
N ASN A 116 -17.57 -17.18 1.61
CA ASN A 116 -18.24 -17.96 2.64
C ASN A 116 -17.71 -17.52 4.02
N ILE A 117 -18.57 -17.62 5.03
CA ILE A 117 -18.35 -17.24 6.43
C ILE A 117 -17.01 -17.73 6.98
N ASN A 118 -16.65 -18.97 6.61
CA ASN A 118 -15.43 -19.62 7.05
C ASN A 118 -14.17 -18.89 6.55
N GLY A 119 -14.24 -18.31 5.36
CA GLY A 119 -13.14 -17.56 4.76
C GLY A 119 -12.85 -16.22 5.42
N ALA A 120 -13.91 -15.48 5.77
CA ALA A 120 -13.79 -14.25 6.53
C ALA A 120 -13.16 -14.47 7.91
N HIS A 121 -13.57 -15.53 8.61
CA HIS A 121 -12.98 -15.91 9.90
C HIS A 121 -11.51 -16.30 9.75
N GLU A 122 -11.19 -17.10 8.74
CA GLU A 122 -9.84 -17.58 8.52
C GLU A 122 -8.88 -16.45 8.10
N LEU A 123 -9.34 -15.47 7.31
CA LEU A 123 -8.58 -14.25 7.01
C LEU A 123 -8.29 -13.43 8.27
N LEU A 124 -9.26 -13.26 9.17
CA LEU A 124 -9.04 -12.58 10.44
C LEU A 124 -8.07 -13.36 11.35
N ARG A 125 -8.13 -14.69 11.35
CA ARG A 125 -7.18 -15.55 12.07
C ARG A 125 -5.76 -15.39 11.54
N ILE A 126 -5.58 -15.37 10.23
CA ILE A 126 -4.28 -15.12 9.58
C ILE A 126 -3.76 -13.73 9.93
N GLU A 127 -4.60 -12.70 9.95
CA GLU A 127 -4.18 -11.35 10.37
C GLU A 127 -3.65 -11.33 11.81
N LEU A 128 -4.28 -12.06 12.73
CA LEU A 128 -3.81 -12.21 14.10
C LEU A 128 -2.46 -12.97 14.17
N GLU A 129 -2.32 -14.09 13.46
CA GLU A 129 -1.04 -14.85 13.35
C GLU A 129 0.09 -13.94 12.83
N ARG A 130 -0.23 -13.06 11.88
CA ARG A 130 0.70 -12.11 11.28
C ARG A 130 1.11 -11.01 12.26
N GLU A 131 0.17 -10.47 13.04
CA GLU A 131 0.45 -9.49 14.10
C GLU A 131 1.36 -10.06 15.20
N GLU A 132 1.11 -11.29 15.63
CA GLU A 132 1.99 -12.00 16.57
C GLU A 132 3.40 -12.17 15.99
N HIS A 133 3.49 -12.52 14.70
CA HIS A 133 4.76 -12.61 14.00
C HIS A 133 5.50 -11.26 13.97
N PHE A 134 4.82 -10.16 13.65
CA PHE A 134 5.42 -8.83 13.67
C PHE A 134 6.02 -8.51 15.04
N VAL A 135 5.26 -8.74 16.11
CA VAL A 135 5.71 -8.49 17.48
C VAL A 135 6.96 -9.34 17.81
N LYS A 136 6.99 -10.60 17.38
CA LYS A 136 8.15 -11.49 17.57
C LYS A 136 9.40 -10.98 16.86
N GLN A 137 9.27 -10.40 15.65
CA GLN A 137 10.38 -9.79 14.92
C GLN A 137 10.81 -8.43 15.53
N LEU A 138 9.85 -7.65 16.03
CA LEU A 138 10.07 -6.31 16.56
C LEU A 138 10.72 -6.32 17.95
N GLU A 139 10.43 -7.30 18.79
CA GLU A 139 10.97 -7.39 20.15
C GLU A 139 12.51 -7.36 20.22
N PRO A 140 13.27 -8.19 19.49
CA PRO A 140 14.74 -8.11 19.50
C PRO A 140 15.24 -6.79 18.90
N LEU A 141 14.55 -6.23 17.90
CA LEU A 141 14.89 -4.93 17.31
C LEU A 141 14.75 -3.80 18.32
N LEU A 142 13.65 -3.76 19.07
CA LEU A 142 13.39 -2.75 20.10
C LEU A 142 14.35 -2.89 21.28
N ARG A 143 14.75 -4.12 21.66
CA ARG A 143 15.77 -4.32 22.70
C ARG A 143 17.16 -3.84 22.28
N GLY A 144 17.48 -3.93 20.99
CA GLY A 144 18.75 -3.49 20.43
C GLY A 144 18.82 -2.01 20.05
N ASN A 145 17.70 -1.28 20.07
CA ASN A 145 17.63 0.09 19.58
C ASN A 145 16.77 0.99 20.49
N LYS A 146 17.26 2.19 20.80
CA LYS A 146 16.51 3.17 21.61
C LYS A 146 15.18 3.58 20.97
N LYS A 147 15.11 3.58 19.64
CA LYS A 147 13.92 3.97 18.88
C LYS A 147 13.82 3.18 17.59
N VAL A 148 12.64 2.62 17.30
CA VAL A 148 12.34 1.91 16.05
C VAL A 148 11.05 2.48 15.46
N TYR A 149 11.11 2.87 14.19
CA TYR A 149 9.95 3.27 13.42
C TYR A 149 9.37 2.05 12.72
N ILE A 150 8.05 1.85 12.78
CA ILE A 150 7.39 0.62 12.36
C ILE A 150 6.27 0.96 11.39
N MET A 151 6.47 0.70 10.10
CA MET A 151 5.47 0.96 9.06
C MET A 151 4.69 -0.31 8.73
N VAL A 152 3.43 -0.36 9.17
CA VAL A 152 2.51 -1.49 9.04
C VAL A 152 1.14 -1.02 8.58
N GLY A 153 0.43 -1.88 7.85
CA GLY A 153 -0.93 -1.64 7.40
C GLY A 153 -1.81 -1.18 8.55
N ALA A 154 -2.67 -0.19 8.30
CA ALA A 154 -3.49 0.46 9.33
C ALA A 154 -4.29 -0.54 10.20
N ASN A 155 -4.71 -1.67 9.60
CA ASN A 155 -5.43 -2.75 10.28
C ASN A 155 -4.61 -3.50 11.35
N HIS A 156 -3.29 -3.39 11.32
CA HIS A 156 -2.37 -4.05 12.25
C HIS A 156 -1.83 -3.08 13.31
N ALA A 157 -1.78 -1.78 12.99
CA ALA A 157 -1.07 -0.79 13.79
C ALA A 157 -1.49 -0.75 15.27
N VAL A 158 -2.79 -0.75 15.56
CA VAL A 158 -3.30 -0.68 16.93
C VAL A 158 -2.99 -1.96 17.71
N ASN A 159 -3.25 -3.14 17.13
CA ASN A 159 -3.03 -4.41 17.82
C ASN A 159 -1.53 -4.66 18.06
N VAL A 160 -0.66 -4.34 17.10
CA VAL A 160 0.80 -4.39 17.27
C VAL A 160 1.23 -3.43 18.38
N ALA A 161 0.69 -2.21 18.43
CA ALA A 161 0.98 -1.26 19.50
C ALA A 161 0.59 -1.81 20.88
N GLU A 162 -0.62 -2.36 21.01
CA GLU A 162 -1.11 -2.94 22.26
C GLU A 162 -0.26 -4.14 22.69
N ALA A 163 0.13 -5.02 21.76
CA ALA A 163 0.97 -6.17 22.04
C ALA A 163 2.38 -5.78 22.50
N LEU A 164 2.98 -4.75 21.89
CA LEU A 164 4.27 -4.20 22.31
C LEU A 164 4.19 -3.51 23.68
N LYS A 165 3.11 -2.75 23.95
CA LYS A 165 2.87 -2.16 25.28
C LYS A 165 2.78 -3.22 26.38
N LYS A 166 2.08 -4.33 26.12
CA LYS A 166 2.01 -5.49 27.04
C LYS A 166 3.39 -6.11 27.32
N LYS A 167 4.34 -5.98 26.40
CA LYS A 167 5.75 -6.40 26.56
C LYS A 167 6.64 -5.36 27.26
N GLY A 168 6.10 -4.20 27.64
CA GLY A 168 6.81 -3.17 28.39
C GLY A 168 7.52 -2.12 27.54
N PHE A 169 7.19 -2.01 26.24
CA PHE A 169 7.73 -0.97 25.36
C PHE A 169 6.86 0.29 25.38
N VAL A 170 7.49 1.46 25.21
CA VAL A 170 6.78 2.72 24.95
C VAL A 170 6.32 2.71 23.50
N CYS A 171 5.02 2.86 23.23
CA CYS A 171 4.50 2.80 21.87
C CYS A 171 3.62 4.00 21.53
N ASN A 172 4.00 4.71 20.46
CA ASN A 172 3.31 5.87 19.90
C ASN A 172 2.80 5.52 18.49
N VAL A 173 1.52 5.74 18.22
CA VAL A 173 0.93 5.54 16.88
C VAL A 173 0.81 6.90 16.20
N ALA A 174 1.47 7.07 15.06
CA ALA A 174 1.45 8.31 14.29
C ALA A 174 0.08 8.54 13.65
N ASN A 175 -0.35 9.80 13.59
CA ASN A 175 -1.60 10.19 12.95
C ASN A 175 -1.41 10.39 11.44
N THR A 176 -1.19 9.30 10.70
CA THR A 176 -0.92 9.31 9.25
C THR A 176 -2.11 8.87 8.39
N ILE A 177 -3.19 8.42 9.02
CA ILE A 177 -4.41 7.92 8.37
C ILE A 177 -5.62 8.83 8.65
N SER A 178 -6.56 8.89 7.71
CA SER A 178 -7.79 9.68 7.83
C SER A 178 -8.71 9.16 8.94
N GLN A 179 -9.64 10.01 9.42
CA GLN A 179 -10.63 9.62 10.44
C GLN A 179 -11.45 8.41 9.99
N ASP A 180 -11.93 8.40 8.75
CA ASP A 180 -12.70 7.27 8.22
C ASP A 180 -11.87 5.97 8.18
N THR A 181 -10.56 6.04 7.89
CA THR A 181 -9.66 4.88 7.96
C THR A 181 -9.50 4.41 9.42
N GLN A 182 -9.42 5.33 10.38
CA GLN A 182 -9.38 4.99 11.80
C GLN A 182 -10.67 4.29 12.25
N GLU A 183 -11.84 4.76 11.82
CA GLU A 183 -13.13 4.15 12.11
C GLU A 183 -13.23 2.73 11.52
N TYR A 184 -12.81 2.57 10.27
CA TYR A 184 -12.72 1.27 9.61
C TYR A 184 -11.81 0.30 10.39
N CYS A 185 -10.60 0.74 10.77
CA CYS A 185 -9.68 -0.09 11.55
C CYS A 185 -10.22 -0.42 12.94
N LYS A 186 -10.90 0.53 13.60
CA LYS A 186 -11.56 0.30 14.90
C LYS A 186 -12.60 -0.81 14.78
N TYR A 187 -13.46 -0.75 13.78
CA TYR A 187 -14.46 -1.79 13.55
C TYR A 187 -13.83 -3.15 13.21
N ARG A 188 -12.81 -3.18 12.34
CA ARG A 188 -12.10 -4.42 12.01
C ARG A 188 -11.43 -5.04 13.24
N ASN A 189 -10.88 -4.24 14.14
CA ASN A 189 -10.31 -4.72 15.40
C ASN A 189 -11.37 -5.27 16.37
N THR A 190 -12.57 -4.71 16.37
CA THR A 190 -13.71 -5.30 17.12
C THR A 190 -14.02 -6.71 16.62
N LEU A 191 -14.02 -6.93 15.30
CA LEU A 191 -14.24 -8.27 14.73
C LEU A 191 -13.12 -9.24 15.14
N LYS A 192 -11.87 -8.80 15.12
CA LYS A 192 -10.72 -9.62 15.59
C LYS A 192 -10.87 -10.02 17.06
N LYS A 193 -11.31 -9.09 17.92
CA LYS A 193 -11.54 -9.35 19.36
C LYS A 193 -12.65 -10.37 19.56
N LYS A 194 -13.81 -10.16 18.92
CA LYS A 194 -14.93 -11.11 18.97
C LYS A 194 -14.55 -12.50 18.44
N LEU A 195 -13.70 -12.57 17.40
CA LEU A 195 -13.17 -13.84 16.88
C LEU A 195 -12.30 -14.55 17.92
N ALA A 196 -11.39 -13.82 18.57
CA ALA A 196 -10.56 -14.36 19.65
C ALA A 196 -11.42 -14.85 20.84
N GLU A 197 -12.55 -14.20 21.09
CA GLU A 197 -13.53 -14.55 22.13
C GLU A 197 -14.53 -15.63 21.69
N LYS A 198 -14.45 -16.14 20.44
CA LYS A 198 -15.33 -17.16 19.86
C LYS A 198 -16.83 -16.78 19.86
N VAL A 199 -17.15 -15.50 19.65
CA VAL A 199 -18.54 -14.99 19.62
C VAL A 199 -19.16 -15.16 18.23
N THR A 200 -20.35 -15.76 18.13
CA THR A 200 -21.11 -15.99 16.89
C THR A 200 -22.44 -15.19 16.91
N PRO A 201 -22.87 -14.50 15.82
CA PRO A 201 -22.39 -14.59 14.44
C PRO A 201 -21.68 -13.32 13.92
N LEU A 202 -20.40 -13.44 13.55
CA LEU A 202 -19.57 -12.38 12.95
C LEU A 202 -19.87 -12.10 11.46
N VAL A 203 -20.85 -12.81 10.90
CA VAL A 203 -21.12 -12.94 9.46
C VAL A 203 -21.77 -11.71 8.85
N GLU A 204 -22.90 -11.29 9.43
CA GLU A 204 -23.66 -10.13 8.94
C GLU A 204 -22.83 -8.85 9.07
N GLU A 205 -22.00 -8.78 10.11
CA GLU A 205 -21.05 -7.70 10.37
C GLU A 205 -19.92 -7.64 9.32
N HIS A 206 -19.43 -8.79 8.81
CA HIS A 206 -18.38 -8.82 7.78
C HIS A 206 -18.89 -8.48 6.38
N GLN A 207 -20.14 -8.85 6.06
CA GLN A 207 -20.78 -8.49 4.78
C GLN A 207 -20.94 -6.97 4.66
N MET A 208 -21.39 -6.31 5.73
CA MET A 208 -21.50 -4.85 5.80
C MET A 208 -20.15 -4.14 5.61
N LEU A 209 -19.06 -4.74 6.11
CA LEU A 209 -17.69 -4.23 5.95
C LEU A 209 -17.21 -4.27 4.50
N SER A 210 -17.45 -5.39 3.83
CA SER A 210 -17.09 -5.59 2.43
C SER A 210 -17.87 -4.64 1.54
N ASP A 211 -19.17 -4.45 1.81
CA ASP A 211 -20.02 -3.48 1.12
C ASP A 211 -19.58 -2.03 1.35
N TRP A 212 -19.16 -1.67 2.57
CA TRP A 212 -18.65 -0.34 2.89
C TRP A 212 -17.33 -0.05 2.14
N LEU A 213 -16.36 -0.98 2.19
CA LEU A 213 -15.11 -0.90 1.45
C LEU A 213 -15.36 -0.81 -0.06
N LEU A 214 -16.24 -1.64 -0.62
CA LEU A 214 -16.56 -1.64 -2.05
C LEU A 214 -17.24 -0.34 -2.47
N ARG A 215 -18.19 0.19 -1.69
CA ARG A 215 -18.85 1.47 -1.96
C ARG A 215 -17.87 2.63 -1.93
N ARG A 216 -16.96 2.66 -0.96
CA ARG A 216 -15.98 3.74 -0.82
C ARG A 216 -14.85 3.65 -1.84
N THR A 217 -14.36 2.44 -2.14
CA THR A 217 -13.34 2.22 -3.18
C THR A 217 -13.91 2.50 -4.57
N ARG A 218 -15.18 2.14 -4.85
CA ARG A 218 -15.88 2.56 -6.07
C ARG A 218 -16.08 4.07 -6.11
N SER A 219 -16.51 4.70 -5.01
CA SER A 219 -16.69 6.15 -4.93
C SER A 219 -15.37 6.92 -5.15
N TRP A 220 -14.26 6.42 -4.57
CA TRP A 220 -12.92 6.97 -4.78
C TRP A 220 -12.44 6.74 -6.21
N LEU A 221 -12.47 5.51 -6.74
CA LEU A 221 -12.08 5.17 -8.12
C LEU A 221 -12.90 5.92 -9.18
N LEU A 222 -14.16 6.24 -8.88
CA LEU A 222 -15.05 7.03 -9.76
C LEU A 222 -14.97 8.53 -9.48
N SER A 223 -14.23 8.97 -8.46
CA SER A 223 -14.10 10.38 -8.14
C SER A 223 -13.16 11.08 -9.14
N PRO A 224 -13.49 12.31 -9.57
CA PRO A 224 -12.59 13.14 -10.37
C PRO A 224 -11.24 13.42 -9.69
N ILE A 225 -11.19 13.32 -8.35
CA ILE A 225 -10.01 13.55 -7.52
C ILE A 225 -9.05 12.37 -7.63
N ALA A 226 -9.51 11.13 -7.47
CA ALA A 226 -8.65 9.96 -7.66
C ALA A 226 -8.14 9.87 -9.10
N ASN A 227 -8.93 10.25 -10.10
CA ASN A 227 -8.47 10.33 -11.49
C ASN A 227 -7.38 11.41 -11.67
N ARG A 228 -7.54 12.59 -11.07
CA ARG A 228 -6.52 13.65 -11.07
C ARG A 228 -5.25 13.24 -10.34
N GLU A 229 -5.36 12.60 -9.18
CA GLU A 229 -4.23 12.13 -8.38
C GLU A 229 -3.52 10.94 -9.04
N LEU A 230 -4.25 10.03 -9.69
CA LEU A 230 -3.68 8.99 -10.54
C LEU A 230 -2.91 9.62 -11.70
N HIS A 231 -3.49 10.63 -12.35
CA HIS A 231 -2.82 11.41 -13.40
C HIS A 231 -1.61 12.19 -12.88
N GLU A 232 -1.64 12.70 -11.65
CA GLU A 232 -0.58 13.49 -11.02
C GLU A 232 0.56 12.61 -10.49
N MET A 233 0.26 11.43 -9.96
CA MET A 233 1.24 10.39 -9.64
C MET A 233 1.93 9.87 -10.91
N VAL A 234 1.19 9.64 -12.00
CA VAL A 234 1.78 9.30 -13.31
C VAL A 234 2.66 10.45 -13.85
N ARG A 235 2.26 11.71 -13.60
CA ARG A 235 3.01 12.90 -14.00
C ARG A 235 4.30 13.07 -13.19
N THR A 236 4.26 12.87 -11.87
CA THR A 236 5.40 13.04 -10.96
C THR A 236 6.37 11.85 -10.99
N CYS A 237 5.87 10.63 -11.17
CA CYS A 237 6.68 9.41 -11.30
C CYS A 237 7.20 9.14 -12.72
N GLY A 238 6.83 9.96 -13.72
CA GLY A 238 7.15 9.71 -15.14
C GLY A 238 7.48 10.95 -15.99
N ALA A 239 7.63 12.15 -15.41
CA ALA A 239 7.67 13.41 -16.18
C ALA A 239 8.74 13.48 -17.29
N LYS A 240 9.92 12.87 -17.13
CA LYS A 240 11.01 13.04 -18.11
C LYS A 240 10.99 12.04 -19.26
N GLU A 241 10.46 10.83 -19.07
CA GLU A 241 10.39 9.81 -20.14
C GLU A 241 9.00 9.73 -20.80
N PHE A 242 7.93 10.02 -20.06
CA PHE A 242 6.57 10.03 -20.62
C PHE A 242 6.33 11.21 -21.57
N ASN A 243 6.86 12.40 -21.26
CA ASN A 243 6.78 13.56 -22.15
C ASN A 243 7.58 13.37 -23.44
N ARG A 244 8.74 12.69 -23.39
CA ARG A 244 9.54 12.32 -24.57
C ARG A 244 8.79 11.37 -25.52
N THR A 245 7.94 10.52 -24.96
CA THR A 245 7.11 9.56 -25.70
C THR A 245 5.84 10.22 -26.27
N LEU A 246 5.28 11.21 -25.56
CA LEU A 246 4.18 12.05 -26.04
C LEU A 246 4.59 13.05 -27.13
N GLU A 247 5.79 13.63 -27.05
CA GLU A 247 6.34 14.49 -28.10
C GLU A 247 6.58 13.71 -29.41
N LYS A 248 7.16 12.50 -29.32
CA LYS A 248 7.27 11.59 -30.47
C LYS A 248 5.91 11.18 -31.05
N ARG A 249 4.86 11.06 -30.23
CA ARG A 249 3.49 10.79 -30.71
C ARG A 249 2.78 12.02 -31.30
N ARG A 250 3.18 13.24 -30.91
CA ARG A 250 2.68 14.49 -31.53
C ARG A 250 3.30 14.75 -32.90
N GLU A 251 4.54 14.33 -33.14
CA GLU A 251 5.15 14.34 -34.47
C GLU A 251 4.42 13.40 -35.45
N PHE A 252 3.86 12.28 -34.96
CA PHE A 252 3.10 11.33 -35.77
C PHE A 252 1.64 11.75 -36.06
N LYS A 253 1.13 12.81 -35.42
CA LYS A 253 -0.25 13.30 -35.59
C LYS A 253 -0.33 14.74 -36.09
N ARG A 254 0.58 15.18 -36.96
CA ARG A 254 0.27 16.29 -37.86
C ARG A 254 -0.31 15.71 -39.16
N PRO A 255 -1.62 15.88 -39.42
CA PRO A 255 -2.17 15.61 -40.75
C PRO A 255 -1.41 16.52 -41.72
N LYS A 256 -0.80 15.95 -42.75
CA LYS A 256 -0.33 16.70 -43.92
C LYS A 256 -1.54 17.16 -44.74
N GLU A 257 -2.36 18.04 -44.18
CA GLU A 257 -3.24 18.89 -44.97
C GLU A 257 -2.55 20.24 -45.14
N ARG A 258 -1.83 20.37 -46.26
CA ARG A 258 -1.91 21.49 -47.22
C ARG A 258 -0.64 21.58 -48.06
N ARG A 259 -0.77 21.22 -49.34
CA ARG A 259 -0.38 22.01 -50.53
C ARG A 259 -0.82 21.21 -51.76
N LYS A 260 -2.05 21.45 -52.25
CA LYS A 260 -2.34 22.25 -53.45
C LYS A 260 -1.39 22.00 -54.63
N ASN A 261 -2.03 21.65 -55.76
CA ASN A 261 -1.67 21.90 -57.16
C ASN A 261 -0.95 20.80 -57.97
N LYS A 262 -1.50 20.65 -59.20
CA LYS A 262 -1.01 19.98 -60.42
C LYS A 262 -1.34 18.47 -60.45
N GLN A 263 -2.20 17.95 -61.33
CA GLN A 263 -2.44 18.29 -62.73
C GLN A 263 -3.84 17.83 -63.19
N PHE A 264 -4.66 18.80 -63.59
CA PHE A 264 -5.45 18.65 -64.81
C PHE A 264 -4.48 18.69 -66.00
N LYS A 265 -4.35 17.59 -66.75
CA LYS A 265 -4.00 17.57 -68.19
C LYS A 265 -4.80 16.42 -68.79
N LYS A 266 -6.03 16.64 -69.24
CA LYS A 266 -6.41 16.96 -70.63
C LYS A 266 -5.66 16.10 -71.69
N ARG A 267 -6.40 15.13 -72.23
CA ARG A 267 -6.56 14.70 -73.64
C ARG A 267 -5.32 14.22 -74.42
N LYS A 268 -5.41 12.99 -74.93
CA LYS A 268 -5.89 12.71 -76.31
C LYS A 268 -6.52 11.33 -76.37
#